data_AF-T0QJL1-F1
#
_entry.id   AF-T0QJL1-F1
#
_cell.length_a   1.000
_cell.length_b   1.000
_cell.length_c   1.000
_cell.angle_alpha   90.00
_cell.angle_beta   90.00
_cell.angle_gamma   90.00
#
_symmetry.space_group_name_H-M   'P 1'
#
loop_
_entity.id
_entity.type
_entity.pdbx_description
1 polymer ?
#
loop_
_entity_poly.entity_id
_entity_poly.type
_entity_poly.pdbx_seq_one_letter_code
_entity_poly.pdbx_strand_id
1 'polypeptide(L)'
;MTVETGILFVPAVIYLSVVQAQGNGAFLHVSTTANVLTVGAGVVTVIPLLMYASAAQKIPFSLLGMLQYIAPSLMFIMGVAVYSEAFSLVKLIGFIFVWVALAVYSVEGFVYQKQQQQVAKPAAVESPRGDEAVYERV
;
A
#
# COMPACT_ATOMS: atom_id res chain seq x y z
N MET A 1 -8.45 12.93 -2.44
CA MET A 1 -8.66 11.82 -3.39
C MET A 1 -10.10 11.71 -3.87
N THR A 2 -11.11 11.35 -3.06
CA THR A 2 -12.52 11.21 -3.55
C THR A 2 -13.09 12.49 -4.17
N VAL A 3 -12.81 13.67 -3.60
CA VAL A 3 -13.25 14.95 -4.16
C VAL A 3 -12.54 15.27 -5.48
N GLU A 4 -11.23 15.07 -5.57
CA GLU A 4 -10.44 15.31 -6.79
C GLU A 4 -10.85 14.36 -7.92
N THR A 5 -11.05 13.07 -7.61
CA THR A 5 -11.54 12.08 -8.58
C THR A 5 -12.98 12.38 -9.00
N GLY A 6 -13.82 12.86 -8.08
CA GLY A 6 -15.18 13.29 -8.38
C GLY A 6 -15.24 14.49 -9.33
N ILE A 7 -14.33 15.46 -9.16
CA ILE A 7 -14.21 16.61 -10.07
C ILE A 7 -13.79 16.18 -11.47
N LEU A 8 -12.85 15.22 -11.59
CA LEU A 8 -12.41 14.70 -12.89
C LEU A 8 -13.42 13.75 -13.55
N PHE A 9 -14.36 13.19 -12.79
CA PHE A 9 -15.38 12.28 -13.31
C PHE A 9 -16.28 12.95 -14.35
N VAL A 10 -16.74 14.17 -14.06
CA VAL A 10 -17.62 14.93 -14.97
C VAL A 10 -16.98 15.19 -16.35
N PRO A 11 -15.78 15.82 -16.46
CA PRO A 11 -15.15 16.02 -17.75
C PRO A 11 -14.76 14.70 -18.44
N ALA A 12 -14.40 13.66 -17.68
CA ALA A 12 -14.14 12.33 -18.25
C ALA A 12 -15.40 11.73 -18.92
N VAL A 13 -16.56 11.80 -18.28
CA VAL A 13 -17.84 11.31 -18.85
C VAL A 13 -18.24 12.11 -20.09
N ILE A 14 -18.08 13.44 -20.07
CA ILE A 14 -18.36 14.29 -21.23
C ILE A 14 -17.46 13.88 -22.40
N TYR A 15 -16.15 13.79 -22.17
CA TYR A 15 -15.19 13.40 -23.20
C TYR A 15 -15.49 12.02 -23.79
N LEU A 16 -15.72 11.01 -22.94
CA LEU A 16 -16.04 9.66 -23.38
C LEU A 16 -17.33 9.61 -24.20
N SER A 17 -18.34 10.39 -23.82
CA SER A 17 -19.61 10.49 -24.55
C SER A 17 -19.43 11.11 -25.93
N VAL A 18 -18.59 12.14 -26.06
CA VAL A 18 -18.24 12.75 -27.36
C VAL A 18 -17.48 11.76 -28.25
N VAL A 19 -16.48 11.07 -27.71
CA VAL A 19 -15.69 10.07 -28.45
C VAL A 19 -16.56 8.89 -28.89
N GLN A 20 -17.48 8.45 -28.03
CA GLN A 20 -18.44 7.40 -28.36
C GLN A 20 -19.41 7.84 -29.47
N ALA A 21 -19.91 9.08 -29.41
CA ALA A 21 -20.80 9.63 -30.43
C ALA A 21 -20.11 9.78 -31.80
N GLN A 22 -18.79 9.98 -31.83
CA GLN A 22 -17.98 10.02 -33.04
C GLN A 22 -17.63 8.64 -33.61
N GLY A 23 -18.00 7.54 -32.93
CA GLY A 23 -17.66 6.18 -33.35
C GLY A 23 -16.18 5.79 -33.14
N ASN A 24 -15.40 6.65 -32.48
CA ASN A 24 -13.98 6.41 -32.18
C ASN A 24 -13.77 5.75 -30.80
N GLY A 25 -14.84 5.39 -30.10
CA GLY A 25 -14.76 4.69 -28.81
C GLY A 25 -14.18 3.30 -28.99
N ALA A 26 -13.17 2.93 -28.21
CA ALA A 26 -12.61 1.58 -28.24
C ALA A 26 -13.59 0.54 -27.64
N PHE A 27 -14.32 0.91 -26.59
CA PHE A 27 -15.25 0.01 -25.92
C PHE A 27 -16.47 -0.28 -26.81
N LEU A 28 -16.84 -1.56 -26.97
CA LEU A 28 -17.93 -2.03 -27.83
C LEU A 28 -17.73 -1.87 -29.35
N HIS A 29 -16.57 -1.39 -29.83
CA HIS A 29 -16.34 -1.18 -31.27
C HIS A 29 -15.15 -1.97 -31.86
N VAL A 30 -14.31 -2.61 -31.04
CA VAL A 30 -13.22 -3.49 -31.54
C VAL A 30 -13.65 -4.95 -31.71
N SER A 31 -13.63 -5.75 -30.63
CA SER A 31 -13.97 -7.18 -30.68
C SER A 31 -14.56 -7.63 -29.35
N THR A 32 -15.43 -8.64 -29.38
CA THR A 32 -16.03 -9.20 -28.16
C THR A 32 -14.96 -9.65 -27.16
N THR A 33 -13.88 -10.26 -27.64
CA THR A 33 -12.75 -10.68 -26.80
C THR A 33 -12.04 -9.51 -26.14
N ALA A 34 -11.75 -8.43 -26.89
CA ALA A 34 -11.12 -7.24 -26.34
C ALA A 34 -12.03 -6.58 -25.28
N ASN A 35 -13.33 -6.49 -25.55
CA ASN A 35 -14.28 -5.93 -24.59
C ASN A 35 -14.34 -6.75 -23.29
N VAL A 36 -14.38 -8.08 -23.39
CA VAL A 36 -14.37 -8.97 -22.21
C VAL A 36 -13.06 -8.83 -21.43
N LEU A 37 -11.91 -8.75 -22.12
CA LEU A 37 -10.60 -8.54 -21.50
C LEU A 37 -10.52 -7.17 -20.81
N THR A 38 -11.05 -6.11 -21.41
CA THR A 38 -11.08 -4.77 -20.81
C THR A 38 -11.95 -4.73 -19.55
N VAL A 39 -13.15 -5.33 -19.57
CA VAL A 39 -13.98 -5.45 -18.38
C VAL A 39 -13.28 -6.29 -17.31
N GLY A 40 -12.70 -7.43 -17.71
CA GLY A 40 -11.95 -8.31 -16.82
C GLY A 40 -10.75 -7.62 -16.17
N ALA A 41 -9.99 -6.83 -16.93
CA ALA A 41 -8.88 -6.03 -16.41
C ALA A 41 -9.34 -5.02 -15.36
N GLY A 42 -10.49 -4.37 -15.57
CA GLY A 42 -11.11 -3.49 -14.58
C GLY A 42 -11.47 -4.22 -13.29
N VAL A 43 -12.13 -5.38 -13.38
CA VAL A 43 -12.51 -6.20 -12.22
C VAL A 43 -11.28 -6.68 -11.45
N VAL A 44 -10.29 -7.25 -12.14
CA VAL A 44 -9.04 -7.74 -11.54
C VAL A 44 -8.27 -6.62 -10.83
N THR A 45 -8.41 -5.37 -11.29
CA THR A 45 -7.75 -4.21 -10.66
C THR A 45 -8.54 -3.66 -9.47
N VAL A 46 -9.87 -3.56 -9.57
CA VAL A 46 -10.68 -2.90 -8.53
C VAL A 46 -10.77 -3.74 -7.25
N ILE A 47 -10.81 -5.07 -7.37
CA ILE A 47 -10.89 -5.98 -6.23
C ILE A 47 -9.71 -5.78 -5.26
N PRO A 48 -8.44 -5.92 -5.68
CA PRO A 48 -7.30 -5.72 -4.78
C PRO A 48 -7.20 -4.28 -4.29
N LEU A 49 -7.59 -3.28 -5.08
CA LEU A 49 -7.61 -1.88 -4.64
C LEU A 49 -8.61 -1.64 -3.50
N LEU A 50 -9.81 -2.22 -3.57
CA LEU A 50 -10.82 -2.11 -2.50
C LEU A 50 -10.37 -2.86 -1.25
N MET A 51 -9.79 -4.05 -1.40
CA MET A 51 -9.20 -4.81 -0.28
C MET A 51 -8.07 -4.01 0.38
N TYR A 52 -7.18 -3.42 -0.44
CA TYR A 52 -6.09 -2.58 0.03
C TYR A 52 -6.60 -1.33 0.74
N ALA A 53 -7.57 -0.60 0.17
CA ALA A 53 -8.12 0.60 0.78
C ALA A 53 -8.71 0.32 2.18
N SER A 54 -9.35 -0.83 2.36
CA SER A 54 -9.88 -1.28 3.65
C SER A 54 -8.77 -1.66 4.65
N ALA A 55 -7.73 -2.36 4.18
CA ALA A 55 -6.59 -2.76 5.02
C ALA A 55 -5.68 -1.58 5.39
N ALA A 56 -5.47 -0.64 4.47
CA ALA A 56 -4.60 0.52 4.60
C ALA A 56 -4.99 1.41 5.79
N GLN A 57 -6.29 1.52 6.09
CA GLN A 57 -6.79 2.30 7.23
C GLN A 57 -6.46 1.69 8.60
N LYS A 58 -6.01 0.43 8.64
CA LYS A 58 -5.79 -0.33 9.88
C LYS A 58 -4.31 -0.62 10.17
N ILE A 59 -3.41 -0.23 9.26
CA ILE A 59 -1.98 -0.57 9.33
C ILE A 59 -1.16 0.71 9.55
N PRO A 60 -0.12 0.69 10.41
CA PRO A 60 0.77 1.85 10.58
C PRO A 60 1.45 2.25 9.27
N PHE A 61 1.59 3.55 9.04
CA PHE A 61 2.11 4.13 7.79
C PHE A 61 3.49 3.59 7.38
N SER A 62 4.36 3.29 8.35
CA SER A 62 5.68 2.68 8.08
C SER A 62 5.57 1.31 7.39
N LEU A 63 4.65 0.46 7.86
CA LEU A 63 4.45 -0.89 7.32
C LEU A 63 3.77 -0.85 5.94
N LEU A 64 2.92 0.15 5.74
CA LEU A 64 2.26 0.44 4.47
C LEU A 64 3.28 0.86 3.39
N GLY A 65 4.26 1.68 3.74
CA GLY A 65 5.41 2.01 2.88
C GLY A 65 6.27 0.79 2.54
N MET A 66 6.54 -0.08 3.51
CA MET A 66 7.28 -1.33 3.27
C MET A 66 6.53 -2.26 2.29
N LEU A 67 5.21 -2.42 2.45
CA LEU A 67 4.39 -3.23 1.53
C LEU A 67 4.36 -2.70 0.10
N GLN A 68 4.48 -1.38 -0.08
CA GLN A 68 4.51 -0.79 -1.43
C GLN A 68 5.73 -1.20 -2.25
N TYR A 69 6.83 -1.66 -1.63
CA TYR A 69 8.00 -2.18 -2.36
C TYR A 69 7.75 -3.54 -3.04
N ILE A 70 6.64 -4.22 -2.72
CA ILE A 70 6.20 -5.40 -3.45
C ILE A 70 5.79 -5.01 -4.89
N ALA A 71 5.13 -3.88 -5.08
CA ALA A 71 4.66 -3.42 -6.39
C ALA A 71 5.78 -3.24 -7.44
N PRO A 72 6.87 -2.49 -7.18
CA PRO A 72 7.98 -2.39 -8.13
C PRO A 72 8.70 -3.72 -8.33
N SER A 73 8.70 -4.61 -7.34
CA SER A 73 9.28 -5.97 -7.48
C SER A 73 8.45 -6.85 -8.41
N LEU A 74 7.12 -6.82 -8.26
CA LEU A 74 6.22 -7.51 -9.19
C LEU A 74 6.31 -6.91 -10.60
N MET A 75 6.38 -5.58 -10.73
CA MET A 75 6.59 -4.94 -12.04
C MET A 75 7.90 -5.39 -12.69
N PHE A 76 8.99 -5.48 -11.92
CA PHE A 76 10.27 -5.97 -12.41
C PHE A 76 10.17 -7.43 -12.87
N ILE A 77 9.58 -8.31 -12.05
CA ILE A 77 9.39 -9.73 -12.39
C ILE A 77 8.52 -9.87 -13.64
N MET A 78 7.40 -9.15 -13.74
CA MET A 78 6.54 -9.17 -14.93
C MET A 78 7.28 -8.68 -16.18
N GLY A 79 8.07 -7.59 -16.06
CA GLY A 79 8.90 -7.06 -17.15
C GLY A 79 9.88 -8.10 -17.72
N VAL A 80 10.55 -8.83 -16.85
CA VAL A 80 11.57 -9.82 -17.24
C VAL A 80 10.94 -11.15 -17.67
N ALA A 81 10.03 -11.69 -16.88
CA ALA A 81 9.50 -13.04 -17.06
C ALA A 81 8.35 -13.13 -18.07
N VAL A 82 7.50 -12.09 -18.15
CA VAL A 82 6.31 -12.10 -19.02
C VAL A 82 6.55 -11.29 -20.28
N TYR A 83 7.07 -10.07 -20.15
CA TYR A 83 7.29 -9.17 -21.28
C TYR A 83 8.63 -9.37 -21.99
N SER A 84 9.52 -10.23 -21.45
CA SER A 84 10.85 -10.51 -22.00
C SER A 84 11.65 -9.24 -22.31
N GLU A 85 11.47 -8.17 -21.52
CA GLU A 85 12.23 -6.94 -21.70
C GLU A 85 13.73 -7.20 -21.51
N ALA A 86 14.55 -6.53 -22.33
CA ALA A 86 16.00 -6.59 -22.19
C ALA A 86 16.40 -6.21 -20.76
N PHE A 87 17.02 -7.17 -20.07
CA PHE A 87 17.44 -7.05 -18.69
C PHE A 87 18.59 -6.02 -18.60
N SER A 88 18.24 -4.76 -18.37
CA SER A 88 19.22 -3.69 -18.22
C SER A 88 19.92 -3.82 -16.86
N LEU A 89 21.24 -3.98 -16.91
CA LEU A 89 22.11 -4.04 -15.73
C LEU A 89 21.92 -2.81 -14.82
N VAL A 90 21.59 -1.65 -15.42
CA VAL A 90 21.28 -0.41 -14.69
C VAL A 90 19.99 -0.54 -13.87
N LYS A 91 18.92 -1.12 -14.45
CA LYS A 91 17.65 -1.37 -13.73
C LYS A 91 17.87 -2.33 -12.55
N LEU A 92 18.70 -3.36 -12.72
CA LEU A 92 19.03 -4.31 -11.66
C LEU A 92 19.81 -3.63 -10.51
N ILE A 93 20.83 -2.83 -10.82
CA ILE A 93 21.60 -2.12 -9.79
C ILE A 93 20.67 -1.21 -8.98
N GLY A 94 19.81 -0.44 -9.65
CA GLY A 94 18.82 0.40 -8.97
C GLY A 94 17.88 -0.41 -8.07
N PHE A 95 17.41 -1.56 -8.55
CA PHE A 95 16.58 -2.47 -7.76
C PHE A 95 17.30 -2.97 -6.50
N ILE A 96 18.56 -3.39 -6.60
CA ILE A 96 19.37 -3.84 -5.46
C ILE A 96 19.55 -2.71 -4.45
N PHE A 97 19.89 -1.49 -4.89
CA PHE A 97 20.06 -0.34 -4.00
C PHE A 97 18.80 -0.05 -3.18
N VAL A 98 17.63 -0.08 -3.83
CA VAL A 98 16.34 0.10 -3.16
C VAL A 98 16.11 -0.98 -2.09
N TRP A 99 16.37 -2.23 -2.43
CA TRP A 99 16.19 -3.34 -1.48
C TRP A 99 17.17 -3.31 -0.32
N VAL A 100 18.42 -2.89 -0.54
CA VAL A 100 19.41 -2.69 0.53
C VAL A 100 18.94 -1.58 1.47
N ALA A 101 18.51 -0.44 0.95
CA ALA A 101 17.98 0.66 1.77
C ALA A 101 16.75 0.22 2.58
N LEU A 102 15.84 -0.55 1.95
CA LEU A 102 14.66 -1.10 2.62
C LEU A 102 15.02 -2.10 3.72
N ALA A 103 16.01 -2.97 3.49
CA ALA A 103 16.47 -3.94 4.48
C ALA A 103 17.07 -3.24 5.70
N VAL A 104 17.90 -2.23 5.49
CA VAL A 104 18.47 -1.41 6.57
C VAL A 104 17.35 -0.73 7.37
N TYR A 105 16.41 -0.05 6.69
CA TYR A 105 15.28 0.60 7.35
C TYR A 105 14.40 -0.38 8.14
N SER A 106 14.14 -1.57 7.59
CA SER A 106 13.32 -2.60 8.23
C SER A 106 13.98 -3.13 9.50
N VAL A 107 15.30 -3.34 9.47
CA VAL A 107 16.09 -3.79 10.64
C VAL A 107 16.09 -2.72 11.72
N GLU A 108 16.33 -1.45 11.38
CA GLU A 108 16.25 -0.36 12.35
C GLU A 108 14.84 -0.25 12.96
N GLY A 109 13.78 -0.26 12.16
CA GLY A 109 12.41 -0.20 12.64
C GLY A 109 12.06 -1.33 13.62
N PHE A 110 12.50 -2.56 13.34
CA PHE A 110 12.26 -3.70 14.23
C PHE A 110 13.04 -3.62 15.55
N VAL A 111 14.27 -3.09 15.51
CA VAL A 111 15.12 -2.92 16.70
C VAL A 111 14.60 -1.79 17.60
N TYR A 112 14.22 -0.64 17.03
CA TYR A 112 13.68 0.50 17.78
C TYR A 112 12.32 0.20 18.41
N GLN A 113 11.46 -0.60 17.75
CA GLN A 113 10.16 -0.99 18.29
C GLN A 113 10.29 -1.90 19.53
N LYS A 114 11.33 -2.73 19.60
CA LYS A 114 11.63 -3.56 20.79
C LYS A 114 12.12 -2.75 21.99
N GLN A 115 12.87 -1.66 21.78
CA GLN A 115 13.35 -0.82 22.88
C GLN A 115 12.22 -0.02 23.55
N GLN A 116 11.24 0.49 22.79
CA GLN A 116 10.12 1.24 23.39
C GLN A 116 9.17 0.35 24.23
N GLN A 117 9.02 -0.93 23.87
CA GLN A 117 8.24 -1.87 24.69
C GLN A 117 8.91 -2.22 26.04
N GLN A 118 10.23 -2.08 26.15
CA GLN A 118 10.96 -2.33 27.40
C GLN A 118 10.92 -1.13 28.36
N VAL A 119 10.89 0.10 27.84
CA VAL A 119 10.78 1.32 28.66
C VAL A 119 9.35 1.51 29.19
N ALA A 120 8.33 1.04 28.47
CA ALA A 120 6.92 1.14 28.85
C ALA A 120 6.40 0.00 29.75
N LYS A 121 7.30 -0.77 30.39
CA LYS A 121 6.92 -1.61 31.53
C LYS A 121 7.27 -0.81 32.79
N PRO A 122 6.34 -0.02 33.37
CA PRO A 122 6.58 0.55 34.68
C PRO A 122 6.85 -0.63 35.60
N ALA A 123 7.98 -0.59 36.29
CA ALA A 123 8.17 -1.36 37.51
C ALA A 123 6.86 -1.28 38.27
N ALA A 124 6.20 -2.43 38.45
CA ALA A 124 4.98 -2.53 39.23
C ALA A 124 5.25 -1.75 40.51
N VAL A 125 4.53 -0.65 40.66
CA VAL A 125 4.65 0.28 41.76
C VAL A 125 4.52 -0.57 43.01
N GLU A 126 5.64 -0.77 43.70
CA GLU A 126 5.69 -1.31 45.04
C GLU A 126 4.89 -0.33 45.88
N SER A 127 3.62 -0.65 46.11
CA SER A 127 2.73 0.22 46.88
C SER A 127 3.26 0.29 48.30
N PRO A 128 3.65 1.48 48.81
CA PRO A 128 3.79 1.66 50.24
C PRO A 128 2.36 1.65 50.79
N ARG A 129 1.88 0.46 51.19
CA ARG A 129 0.63 0.29 51.90
C ARG A 129 0.93 -0.45 53.19
N GLY A 130 1.64 0.23 54.08
CA GLY A 130 2.06 -0.30 55.38
C GLY A 130 1.85 0.65 56.55
N ASP A 131 1.37 1.86 56.31
CA ASP A 131 1.47 3.01 57.22
C ASP A 131 0.12 3.68 57.54
N GLU A 132 -0.96 3.32 56.84
CA GLU A 132 -2.33 3.78 57.20
C GLU A 132 -2.87 3.12 58.48
N ALA A 133 -2.32 1.98 58.92
CA ALA A 133 -2.77 1.28 60.13
C ALA A 133 -2.28 1.94 61.45
N VAL A 134 -1.40 2.94 61.38
CA VAL A 134 -0.82 3.62 62.56
C VAL A 134 -1.64 4.84 62.97
N TYR A 135 -2.39 5.46 62.06
CA TYR A 135 -3.18 6.67 62.34
C TYR A 135 -4.58 6.38 62.93
N GLU A 136 -5.04 5.13 62.92
CA GLU A 136 -6.35 4.75 63.46
C GLU A 136 -6.33 4.38 64.95
N ARG A 137 -5.18 4.57 65.65
CA ARG A 137 -5.01 4.25 67.08
C ARG A 137 -4.61 5.45 67.95
N VAL A 138 -5.10 6.65 67.66
CA VAL A 138 -4.93 7.84 68.53
C VAL A 138 -6.26 8.52 68.78
#